data_AF-A0A971G412-F1
#
_entry.id   AF-A0A971G412-F1
#
_cell.length_a   1.000
_cell.length_b   1.000
_cell.length_c   1.000
_cell.angle_alpha   90.00
_cell.angle_beta   90.00
_cell.angle_gamma   90.00
#
_symmetry.space_group_name_H-M   'P 1'
#
loop_
_entity.id
_entity.type
_entity.pdbx_description
1 polymer ?
#
loop_
_entity_poly.entity_id
_entity_poly.type
_entity_poly.pdbx_seq_one_letter_code
_entity_poly.pdbx_strand_id
1 'polypeptide(L)'
;LSLAGVGVDDLAHVDVYSCFPSAVQVAAAELGLGFDRELTVTGGLSFAGGPWNDYVTHSIATMAGRLRDDAGAVGLVTANGGYLTKHAFGVYSTTPPPGGRFERRDCQAEVDAVGSVDLAPDFEGDVRIEGATAMYDREGNAEKAFVAGRTPDGERTWSTSTAADVIDLIVEDEPVGVVAHRTAAGDLSL
;
A
#
# COMPACT_ATOMS: atom_id res chain seq x y z
N LEU A 1 10.21 -9.04 12.39
CA LEU A 1 10.07 -9.34 13.83
C LEU A 1 10.95 -10.51 14.28
N SER A 2 11.01 -11.62 13.55
CA SER A 2 11.88 -12.77 13.88
C SER A 2 13.36 -12.43 14.15
N LEU A 3 13.97 -11.53 13.37
CA LEU A 3 15.36 -11.06 13.61
C LEU A 3 15.54 -10.38 14.98
N ALA A 4 14.49 -9.76 15.51
CA ALA A 4 14.49 -9.10 16.81
C ALA A 4 14.04 -10.05 17.94
N GLY A 5 13.60 -11.27 17.61
CA GLY A 5 13.13 -12.25 18.60
C GLY A 5 11.81 -11.87 19.30
N VAL A 6 11.00 -11.02 18.67
CA VAL A 6 9.72 -10.52 19.23
C VAL A 6 8.53 -10.90 18.34
N GLY A 7 7.34 -10.91 18.92
CA GLY A 7 6.05 -10.97 18.24
C GLY A 7 5.45 -9.60 17.97
N VAL A 8 4.31 -9.57 17.28
CA VAL A 8 3.58 -8.32 16.99
C VAL A 8 2.99 -7.69 18.25
N ASP A 9 2.57 -8.52 19.21
CA ASP A 9 2.00 -8.10 20.49
C ASP A 9 3.03 -7.48 21.44
N ASP A 10 4.32 -7.77 21.23
CA ASP A 10 5.43 -7.18 22.00
C ASP A 10 5.76 -5.74 21.56
N LEU A 11 5.24 -5.31 20.42
CA LEU A 11 5.43 -3.94 19.95
C LEU A 11 4.62 -3.01 20.87
N ALA A 12 5.29 -2.12 21.60
CA ALA A 12 4.63 -1.08 22.39
C ALA A 12 4.27 0.11 21.51
N HIS A 13 5.18 0.49 20.60
CA HIS A 13 5.07 1.66 19.74
C HIS A 13 5.15 1.25 18.27
N VAL A 14 4.31 1.84 17.42
CA VAL A 14 4.29 1.53 15.98
C VAL A 14 4.17 2.82 15.19
N ASP A 15 4.93 2.93 14.10
CA ASP A 15 4.72 3.91 13.06
C ASP A 15 4.63 3.24 11.69
N VAL A 16 3.41 3.19 11.16
CA VAL A 16 3.11 2.70 9.82
C VAL A 16 3.18 3.86 8.82
N TYR A 17 3.95 3.69 7.75
CA TYR A 17 3.97 4.64 6.65
C TYR A 17 2.57 4.82 6.04
N SER A 18 2.16 6.07 5.81
CA SER A 18 0.74 6.43 5.66
C SER A 18 0.46 7.50 4.60
N CYS A 19 1.04 7.37 3.39
CA CYS A 19 0.74 8.29 2.28
C CYS A 19 -0.74 8.27 1.85
N PHE A 20 -1.35 7.09 1.87
CA PHE A 20 -2.76 6.85 1.63
C PHE A 20 -3.28 5.79 2.60
N PRO A 21 -4.59 5.76 2.89
CA PRO A 21 -5.19 4.76 3.78
C PRO A 21 -4.88 3.32 3.38
N SER A 22 -4.80 3.02 2.08
CA SER A 22 -4.50 1.68 1.57
C SER A 22 -3.15 1.14 2.06
N ALA A 23 -2.12 1.99 2.15
CA ALA A 23 -0.81 1.57 2.68
C ALA A 23 -0.89 1.15 4.14
N VAL A 24 -1.68 1.87 4.95
CA VAL A 24 -1.92 1.54 6.36
C VAL A 24 -2.72 0.25 6.48
N GLN A 25 -3.78 0.10 5.68
CA GLN A 25 -4.64 -1.09 5.69
C GLN A 25 -3.89 -2.36 5.31
N VAL A 26 -3.10 -2.31 4.23
CA VAL A 26 -2.25 -3.43 3.80
C VAL A 26 -1.24 -3.77 4.88
N ALA A 27 -0.50 -2.80 5.40
CA ALA A 27 0.49 -3.06 6.45
C ALA A 27 -0.15 -3.63 7.73
N ALA A 28 -1.30 -3.09 8.16
CA ALA A 28 -1.98 -3.56 9.36
C ALA A 28 -2.47 -5.01 9.23
N ALA A 29 -3.01 -5.37 8.06
CA ALA A 29 -3.46 -6.72 7.75
C ALA A 29 -2.29 -7.71 7.65
N GLU A 30 -1.29 -7.40 6.82
CA GLU A 30 -0.18 -8.32 6.52
C GLU A 30 0.79 -8.52 7.69
N LEU A 31 0.92 -7.52 8.57
CA LEU A 31 1.76 -7.61 9.77
C LEU A 31 0.99 -8.07 11.01
N GLY A 32 -0.33 -8.22 10.93
CA GLY A 32 -1.17 -8.60 12.06
C GLY A 32 -1.24 -7.52 13.16
N LEU A 33 -1.13 -6.24 12.81
CA LEU A 33 -1.14 -5.14 13.79
C LEU A 33 -2.55 -4.80 14.29
N GLY A 34 -3.58 -5.11 13.49
CA GLY A 34 -4.96 -4.71 13.77
C GLY A 34 -5.18 -3.19 13.75
N PHE A 35 -6.35 -2.75 14.22
CA PHE A 35 -6.71 -1.32 14.31
C PHE A 35 -7.08 -0.89 15.74
N ASP A 36 -6.99 -1.78 16.72
CA ASP A 36 -7.32 -1.53 18.13
C ASP A 36 -6.17 -0.86 18.91
N ARG A 37 -5.15 -0.37 18.20
CA ARG A 37 -3.95 0.26 18.75
C ARG A 37 -3.54 1.47 17.91
N GLU A 38 -2.75 2.37 18.49
CA GLU A 38 -2.14 3.44 17.72
C GLU A 38 -1.12 2.87 16.72
N LEU A 39 -1.28 3.25 15.45
CA LEU A 39 -0.42 2.82 14.33
C LEU A 39 0.56 3.92 13.90
N THR A 40 0.66 5.01 14.65
CA THR A 40 1.62 6.08 14.39
C THR A 40 2.11 6.70 15.69
N VAL A 41 3.40 7.04 15.76
CA VAL A 41 3.96 7.87 16.84
C VAL A 41 4.16 9.32 16.42
N THR A 42 4.02 9.61 15.11
CA THR A 42 4.23 10.92 14.50
C THR A 42 2.94 11.66 14.15
N GLY A 43 1.85 10.93 13.94
CA GLY A 43 0.58 11.44 13.41
C GLY A 43 0.32 11.07 11.95
N GLY A 44 1.24 10.39 11.27
CA GLY A 44 1.07 9.92 9.90
C GLY A 44 1.34 10.99 8.83
N LEU A 45 1.63 10.55 7.59
CA LEU A 45 2.04 11.45 6.50
C LEU A 45 0.99 12.53 6.20
N SER A 46 -0.29 12.15 6.27
CA SER A 46 -1.43 13.02 5.98
C SER A 46 -1.56 14.20 6.94
N PHE A 47 -1.13 14.05 8.20
CA PHE A 47 -1.39 15.05 9.24
C PHE A 47 -0.11 15.68 9.83
N ALA A 48 0.94 14.87 10.04
CA ALA A 48 2.23 15.36 10.54
C ALA A 48 2.96 16.22 9.49
N GLY A 49 2.60 16.04 8.22
CA GLY A 49 3.35 16.55 7.09
C GLY A 49 4.58 15.67 6.83
N GLY A 50 4.79 15.32 5.58
CA GLY A 50 5.99 14.62 5.13
C GLY A 50 6.68 15.46 4.06
N PRO A 51 7.94 15.87 4.24
CA PRO A 51 8.71 16.50 3.18
C PRO A 51 9.03 15.46 2.10
N TRP A 52 8.06 15.24 1.20
CA TRP A 52 8.08 14.28 0.09
C TRP A 52 8.50 12.86 0.54
N ASN A 53 9.81 12.59 0.58
CA ASN A 53 10.37 11.26 0.78
C ASN A 53 10.89 11.02 2.21
N ASP A 54 10.95 12.06 3.05
CA ASP A 54 11.75 12.00 4.28
C ASP A 54 10.91 11.84 5.57
N TYR A 55 9.61 11.53 5.45
CA TYR A 55 8.75 11.27 6.60
C TYR A 55 9.28 10.18 7.54
N VAL A 56 9.86 9.10 6.99
CA VAL A 56 10.33 7.98 7.80
C VAL A 56 11.49 8.39 8.70
N THR A 57 12.32 9.36 8.29
CA THR A 57 13.38 9.90 9.13
C THR A 57 12.79 10.57 10.39
N HIS A 58 11.68 11.32 10.24
CA HIS A 58 10.96 11.88 11.38
C HIS A 58 10.33 10.80 12.27
N SER A 59 9.80 9.74 11.66
CA SER A 59 9.29 8.57 12.39
C SER A 59 10.36 7.89 13.24
N ILE A 60 11.55 7.66 12.68
CA ILE A 60 12.70 7.09 13.41
C ILE A 60 13.14 8.02 14.55
N ALA A 61 13.23 9.32 14.31
CA ALA A 61 13.63 10.29 15.34
C ALA A 61 12.63 10.34 16.51
N THR A 62 11.33 10.37 16.20
CA THR A 62 10.26 10.34 17.21
C THR A 62 10.25 9.01 17.96
N MET A 63 10.37 7.89 17.26
CA MET A 63 10.45 6.56 17.85
C MET A 63 11.62 6.44 18.84
N ALA A 64 12.79 6.96 18.48
CA ALA A 64 13.96 6.98 19.36
C ALA A 64 13.72 7.80 20.64
N GLY A 65 12.96 8.91 20.56
CA GLY A 65 12.52 9.66 21.74
C GLY A 65 11.58 8.85 22.63
N ARG A 66 10.51 8.29 22.05
CA ARG A 66 9.51 7.46 22.77
C ARG A 66 10.16 6.30 23.52
N LEU A 67 11.07 5.58 22.88
CA LEU A 67 11.74 4.43 23.48
C LEU A 67 12.75 4.79 24.58
N ARG A 68 13.27 6.03 24.58
CA ARG A 68 14.12 6.52 25.69
C ARG A 68 13.27 6.86 26.92
N ASP A 69 12.06 7.36 26.71
CA ASP A 69 11.11 7.65 27.78
C ASP A 69 10.43 6.38 28.32
N ASP A 70 10.35 5.33 27.49
CA ASP A 70 9.78 4.02 27.79
C ASP A 70 10.84 2.92 27.64
N ALA A 71 11.86 2.97 28.50
CA ALA A 71 13.03 2.11 28.39
C ALA A 71 12.68 0.61 28.50
N GLY A 72 13.18 -0.17 27.55
CA GLY A 72 12.92 -1.61 27.44
C GLY A 72 11.81 -1.97 26.46
N ALA A 73 10.95 -1.01 26.11
CA ALA A 73 9.92 -1.19 25.10
C ALA A 73 10.50 -1.45 23.70
N VAL A 74 9.64 -1.95 22.81
CA VAL A 74 9.99 -2.27 21.42
C VAL A 74 9.12 -1.43 20.49
N GLY A 75 9.77 -0.78 19.53
CA GLY A 75 9.15 0.05 18.52
C GLY A 75 9.31 -0.53 17.13
N LEU A 76 8.28 -0.45 16.30
CA LEU A 76 8.34 -0.77 14.85
C LEU A 76 8.14 0.49 14.02
N VAL A 77 9.01 0.73 13.05
CA VAL A 77 8.80 1.71 11.97
C VAL A 77 8.74 0.98 10.65
N THR A 78 7.71 1.28 9.85
CA THR A 78 7.60 0.81 8.47
C THR A 78 7.87 1.98 7.51
N ALA A 79 8.46 1.65 6.37
CA ALA A 79 8.75 2.58 5.29
C ALA A 79 8.22 1.99 4.00
N ASN A 80 7.56 2.82 3.21
CA ASN A 80 6.96 2.42 1.94
C ASN A 80 7.31 3.45 0.85
N GLY A 81 7.68 2.96 -0.33
CA GLY A 81 8.00 3.78 -1.50
C GLY A 81 7.25 3.35 -2.75
N GLY A 82 6.90 4.33 -3.59
CA GLY A 82 6.16 4.09 -4.84
C GLY A 82 4.72 3.62 -4.59
N TYR A 83 4.23 2.74 -5.46
CA TYR A 83 2.89 2.14 -5.39
C TYR A 83 2.89 0.87 -4.54
N LEU A 84 3.41 0.95 -3.31
CA LEU A 84 3.68 -0.20 -2.45
C LEU A 84 4.75 -1.17 -2.99
N THR A 85 5.68 -0.66 -3.79
CA THR A 85 6.69 -1.49 -4.49
C THR A 85 8.00 -1.61 -3.74
N LYS A 86 8.24 -0.79 -2.72
CA LYS A 86 9.47 -0.83 -1.91
C LYS A 86 9.11 -0.74 -0.44
N HIS A 87 9.62 -1.68 0.34
CA HIS A 87 9.38 -1.74 1.78
C HIS A 87 10.70 -1.79 2.55
N ALA A 88 10.75 -1.09 3.67
CA ALA A 88 11.77 -1.29 4.69
C ALA A 88 11.14 -1.26 6.08
N PHE A 89 11.68 -2.06 6.99
CA PHE A 89 11.16 -2.21 8.35
C PHE A 89 12.31 -2.10 9.34
N GLY A 90 12.12 -1.29 10.38
CA GLY A 90 13.07 -1.13 11.47
C GLY A 90 12.42 -1.47 12.81
N VAL A 91 13.08 -2.32 13.60
CA VAL A 91 12.70 -2.59 14.99
C VAL A 91 13.73 -1.92 15.90
N TYR A 92 13.24 -1.14 16.85
CA TYR A 92 14.06 -0.29 17.73
C TYR A 92 13.75 -0.61 19.19
N SER A 93 14.77 -0.58 20.04
CA SER A 93 14.65 -0.68 21.49
C SER A 93 15.90 -0.10 22.15
N THR A 94 15.79 0.29 23.43
CA THR A 94 16.96 0.57 24.28
C THR A 94 17.64 -0.72 24.76
N THR A 95 16.96 -1.86 24.65
CA THR A 95 17.51 -3.17 25.00
C THR A 95 18.40 -3.69 23.87
N PRO A 96 19.65 -4.08 24.15
CA PRO A 96 20.52 -4.69 23.14
C PRO A 96 19.89 -5.97 22.54
N PRO A 97 20.09 -6.24 21.24
CA PRO A 97 19.54 -7.44 20.62
C PRO A 97 20.16 -8.70 21.24
N PRO A 98 19.43 -9.83 21.32
CA PRO A 98 19.92 -11.07 21.93
C PRO A 98 21.26 -11.57 21.34
N GLY A 99 21.48 -11.35 20.04
CA GLY A 99 22.72 -11.70 19.34
C GLY A 99 23.87 -10.70 19.51
N GLY A 100 23.71 -9.65 20.31
CA GLY A 100 24.71 -8.62 20.60
C GLY A 100 25.13 -7.75 19.42
N ARG A 101 24.47 -7.88 18.26
CA ARG A 101 24.77 -7.14 17.03
C ARG A 101 23.50 -6.84 16.24
N PHE A 102 23.59 -5.84 15.36
CA PHE A 102 22.56 -5.53 14.38
C PHE A 102 22.38 -6.69 13.39
N GLU A 103 21.12 -6.99 13.05
CA GLU A 103 20.77 -7.98 12.04
C GLU A 103 19.89 -7.35 10.95
N ARG A 104 20.09 -7.80 9.71
CA ARG A 104 19.30 -7.39 8.54
C ARG A 104 19.00 -8.63 7.70
N ARG A 105 17.80 -8.65 7.13
CA ARG A 105 17.41 -9.60 6.09
C ARG A 105 16.91 -8.82 4.88
N ASP A 106 17.28 -9.30 3.72
CA ASP A 106 16.66 -8.95 2.45
C ASP A 106 15.71 -10.10 2.08
N CYS A 107 14.49 -9.78 1.66
CA CYS A 107 13.47 -10.76 1.28
C CYS A 107 13.14 -10.73 -0.21
N GLN A 108 13.96 -10.05 -1.03
CA GLN A 108 13.68 -9.88 -2.45
C GLN A 108 13.55 -11.22 -3.19
N ALA A 109 14.37 -12.22 -2.86
CA ALA A 109 14.30 -13.52 -3.52
C ALA A 109 12.97 -14.25 -3.26
N GLU A 110 12.43 -14.16 -2.04
CA GLU A 110 11.12 -14.71 -1.71
C GLU A 110 9.99 -13.95 -2.41
N VAL A 111 10.10 -12.63 -2.53
CA VAL A 111 9.13 -11.79 -3.26
C VAL A 111 9.13 -12.13 -4.75
N ASP A 112 10.32 -12.25 -5.36
CA ASP A 112 10.47 -12.58 -6.79
C ASP A 112 9.87 -13.96 -7.12
N ALA A 113 9.87 -14.89 -6.16
CA ALA A 113 9.32 -16.23 -6.33
C ALA A 113 7.77 -16.27 -6.33
N VAL A 114 7.07 -15.22 -5.87
CA VAL A 114 5.59 -15.14 -5.92
C VAL A 114 5.09 -15.00 -7.36
N GLY A 115 5.92 -14.44 -8.25
CA GLY A 115 5.59 -14.21 -9.65
C GLY A 115 4.77 -12.94 -9.88
N SER A 116 4.44 -12.69 -11.15
CA SER A 116 3.64 -11.54 -11.59
C SER A 116 2.51 -11.98 -12.50
N VAL A 117 1.53 -11.10 -12.71
CA VAL A 117 0.49 -11.29 -13.72
C VAL A 117 0.99 -10.73 -15.05
N ASP A 118 0.89 -11.53 -16.11
CA ASP A 118 1.26 -11.11 -17.46
C ASP A 118 0.36 -9.99 -17.96
N LEU A 119 0.91 -9.15 -18.83
CA LEU A 119 0.22 -8.00 -19.40
C LEU A 119 -0.22 -8.29 -20.83
N ALA A 120 -1.49 -7.99 -21.14
CA ALA A 120 -2.06 -8.04 -22.48
C ALA A 120 -2.46 -6.62 -22.94
N PRO A 121 -1.48 -5.75 -23.29
CA PRO A 121 -1.75 -4.34 -23.59
C PRO A 121 -2.59 -4.14 -24.86
N ASP A 122 -2.56 -5.10 -25.78
CA ASP A 122 -3.24 -5.04 -27.07
C ASP A 122 -4.54 -5.88 -27.10
N PHE A 123 -4.99 -6.40 -25.95
CA PHE A 123 -6.20 -7.23 -25.87
C PHE A 123 -7.47 -6.45 -26.24
N GLU A 124 -8.21 -6.92 -27.23
CA GLU A 124 -9.54 -6.43 -27.57
C GLU A 124 -10.58 -7.50 -27.21
N GLY A 125 -11.65 -7.09 -26.56
CA GLY A 125 -12.71 -7.99 -26.12
C GLY A 125 -13.15 -7.75 -24.69
N ASP A 126 -13.92 -8.71 -24.17
CA ASP A 126 -14.51 -8.60 -22.84
C ASP A 126 -13.45 -8.84 -21.75
N VAL A 127 -13.43 -7.94 -20.78
CA VAL A 127 -12.56 -8.00 -19.60
C VAL A 127 -13.39 -7.94 -18.34
N ARG A 128 -12.94 -8.62 -17.28
CA ARG A 128 -13.51 -8.46 -15.94
C ARG A 128 -12.75 -7.39 -15.18
N ILE A 129 -13.43 -6.37 -14.68
CA ILE A 129 -12.82 -5.29 -13.90
C ILE A 129 -12.23 -5.85 -12.59
N GLU A 130 -10.94 -5.57 -12.33
CA GLU A 130 -10.21 -5.97 -11.12
C GLU A 130 -9.93 -4.77 -10.20
N GLY A 131 -9.90 -3.56 -10.77
CA GLY A 131 -9.79 -2.31 -10.01
C GLY A 131 -10.05 -1.12 -10.90
N ALA A 132 -10.61 -0.05 -10.34
CA ALA A 132 -10.95 1.16 -11.07
C ALA A 132 -10.75 2.41 -10.21
N THR A 133 -10.57 3.55 -10.88
CA THR A 133 -10.60 4.87 -10.26
C THR A 133 -11.06 5.92 -11.28
N ALA A 134 -11.60 7.04 -10.81
CA ALA A 134 -11.99 8.17 -11.63
C ALA A 134 -11.15 9.41 -11.28
N MET A 135 -10.75 10.14 -12.30
CA MET A 135 -10.15 11.47 -12.16
C MET A 135 -11.24 12.53 -12.14
N TYR A 136 -11.15 13.43 -11.18
CA TYR A 136 -12.05 14.55 -11.00
C TYR A 136 -11.37 15.85 -11.42
N ASP A 137 -12.12 16.72 -12.09
CA ASP A 137 -11.69 18.07 -12.44
C ASP A 137 -11.67 19.00 -11.19
N ARG A 138 -11.39 20.29 -11.39
CA ARG A 138 -11.31 21.27 -10.29
C ARG A 138 -12.68 21.63 -9.73
N GLU A 139 -13.72 21.41 -10.50
CA GLU A 139 -15.11 21.67 -10.21
C GLU A 139 -15.77 20.48 -9.49
N GLY A 140 -15.07 19.34 -9.41
CA GLY A 140 -15.52 18.12 -8.75
C GLY A 140 -16.34 17.21 -9.66
N ASN A 141 -16.26 17.36 -10.98
CA ASN A 141 -16.88 16.45 -11.93
C ASN A 141 -15.92 15.32 -12.28
N ALA A 142 -16.39 14.08 -12.28
CA ALA A 142 -15.62 12.94 -12.78
C ALA A 142 -15.51 13.03 -14.31
N GLU A 143 -14.29 13.16 -14.84
CA GLU A 143 -14.04 13.39 -16.27
C GLU A 143 -13.47 12.18 -17.00
N LYS A 144 -12.80 11.28 -16.27
CA LYS A 144 -12.08 10.16 -16.87
C LYS A 144 -11.92 8.99 -15.91
N ALA A 145 -12.29 7.81 -16.39
CA ALA A 145 -12.06 6.54 -15.73
C ALA A 145 -10.71 5.91 -16.11
N PHE A 146 -10.10 5.20 -15.16
CA PHE A 146 -8.97 4.31 -15.35
C PHE A 146 -9.30 2.96 -14.76
N VAL A 147 -9.09 1.89 -15.53
CA VAL A 147 -9.54 0.55 -15.18
C VAL A 147 -8.42 -0.47 -15.44
N ALA A 148 -8.19 -1.32 -14.44
CA ALA A 148 -7.47 -2.58 -14.59
C ALA A 148 -8.49 -3.69 -14.86
N GLY A 149 -8.34 -4.40 -15.97
CA GLY A 149 -9.18 -5.53 -16.36
C GLY A 149 -8.40 -6.84 -16.45
N ARG A 150 -9.07 -7.96 -16.21
CA ARG A 150 -8.56 -9.31 -16.47
C ARG A 150 -9.19 -9.90 -17.72
N THR A 151 -8.34 -10.40 -18.62
CA THR A 151 -8.77 -11.12 -19.82
C THR A 151 -9.32 -12.50 -19.43
N PRO A 152 -10.05 -13.19 -20.33
CA PRO A 152 -10.48 -14.58 -20.10
C PRO A 152 -9.33 -15.55 -19.82
N ASP A 153 -8.14 -15.27 -20.38
CA ASP A 153 -6.91 -16.05 -20.18
C ASP A 153 -6.17 -15.68 -18.89
N GLY A 154 -6.68 -14.71 -18.13
CA GLY A 154 -6.15 -14.31 -16.84
C GLY A 154 -5.01 -13.29 -16.91
N GLU A 155 -4.68 -12.73 -18.07
CA GLU A 155 -3.72 -11.63 -18.20
C GLU A 155 -4.37 -10.31 -17.75
N ARG A 156 -3.56 -9.29 -17.41
CA ARG A 156 -4.05 -7.96 -17.03
C ARG A 156 -3.92 -6.97 -18.19
N THR A 157 -4.94 -6.15 -18.37
CA THR A 157 -4.94 -5.05 -19.33
C THR A 157 -5.42 -3.76 -18.67
N TRP A 158 -5.12 -2.64 -19.32
CA TRP A 158 -5.49 -1.31 -18.85
C TRP A 158 -6.40 -0.64 -19.86
N SER A 159 -7.40 0.06 -19.32
CA SER A 159 -8.36 0.81 -20.11
C SER A 159 -8.63 2.18 -19.50
N THR A 160 -9.05 3.10 -20.35
CA THR A 160 -9.64 4.37 -19.93
C THR A 160 -11.04 4.53 -20.49
N SER A 161 -11.84 5.42 -19.93
CA SER A 161 -13.11 5.80 -20.56
C SER A 161 -13.51 7.22 -20.16
N THR A 162 -14.20 7.91 -21.06
CA THR A 162 -14.92 9.16 -20.78
C THR A 162 -16.43 8.99 -21.00
N ALA A 163 -16.89 7.76 -21.19
CA ALA A 163 -18.31 7.47 -21.35
C ALA A 163 -19.02 7.62 -19.99
N ALA A 164 -20.18 8.29 -20.00
CA ALA A 164 -20.90 8.64 -18.78
C ALA A 164 -21.31 7.40 -17.98
N ASP A 165 -21.81 6.36 -18.65
CA ASP A 165 -22.22 5.09 -18.04
C ASP A 165 -21.06 4.36 -17.34
N VAL A 166 -19.86 4.38 -17.92
CA VAL A 166 -18.64 3.81 -17.30
C VAL A 166 -18.22 4.64 -16.08
N ILE A 167 -18.29 5.97 -16.18
CA ILE A 167 -17.96 6.85 -15.05
C ILE A 167 -18.95 6.64 -13.91
N ASP A 168 -20.25 6.61 -14.21
CA ASP A 168 -21.32 6.40 -13.22
C ASP A 168 -21.14 5.05 -12.51
N LEU A 169 -20.85 3.96 -13.25
CA LEU A 169 -20.54 2.66 -12.65
C LEU A 169 -19.37 2.74 -11.64
N ILE A 170 -18.31 3.49 -11.94
CA ILE A 170 -17.12 3.56 -11.09
C ILE A 170 -17.34 4.45 -9.87
N VAL A 171 -18.14 5.50 -10.01
CA VAL A 171 -18.34 6.52 -8.96
C VAL A 171 -19.50 6.19 -8.05
N GLU A 172 -20.57 5.60 -8.58
CA GLU A 172 -21.83 5.39 -7.86
C GLU A 172 -22.06 3.93 -7.44
N ASP A 173 -21.42 2.97 -8.11
CA ASP A 173 -21.63 1.52 -7.91
C ASP A 173 -20.33 0.76 -7.56
N GLU A 174 -20.41 -0.57 -7.48
CA GLU A 174 -19.26 -1.48 -7.31
C GLU A 174 -18.79 -2.00 -8.68
N PRO A 175 -17.71 -1.45 -9.25
CA PRO A 175 -17.24 -1.85 -10.58
C PRO A 175 -16.50 -3.19 -10.57
N VAL A 176 -15.93 -3.63 -9.44
CA VAL A 176 -15.08 -4.84 -9.40
C VAL A 176 -15.92 -6.09 -9.67
N GLY A 177 -15.47 -6.89 -10.62
CA GLY A 177 -16.16 -8.11 -11.06
C GLY A 177 -17.13 -7.92 -12.22
N VAL A 178 -17.48 -6.68 -12.58
CA VAL A 178 -18.29 -6.37 -13.77
C VAL A 178 -17.51 -6.73 -15.03
N VAL A 179 -18.21 -7.29 -16.02
CA VAL A 179 -17.66 -7.54 -17.36
C VAL A 179 -17.96 -6.34 -18.22
N ALA A 180 -16.93 -5.81 -18.88
CA ALA A 180 -17.02 -4.68 -19.80
C ALA A 180 -16.13 -4.95 -21.02
N HIS A 181 -16.45 -4.30 -22.14
CA HIS A 181 -15.73 -4.48 -23.39
C HIS A 181 -14.55 -3.49 -23.49
N ARG A 182 -13.34 -4.00 -23.74
CA ARG A 182 -12.16 -3.20 -24.09
C ARG A 182 -12.00 -3.16 -25.60
N THR A 183 -12.02 -1.97 -26.17
CA THR A 183 -11.79 -1.76 -27.61
C THR A 183 -10.31 -1.89 -27.97
N ALA A 184 -10.00 -2.04 -29.27
CA ALA A 184 -8.63 -2.00 -29.78
C ALA A 184 -7.86 -0.72 -29.43
N ALA A 185 -8.56 0.40 -29.24
CA ALA A 185 -7.97 1.68 -28.83
C ALA A 185 -7.62 1.74 -27.34
N GLY A 186 -8.04 0.74 -26.55
CA GLY A 186 -7.89 0.70 -25.10
C GLY A 186 -9.00 1.40 -24.33
N ASP A 187 -10.06 1.86 -25.00
CA ASP A 187 -11.23 2.42 -24.32
C ASP A 187 -12.11 1.31 -23.74
N LEU A 188 -12.71 1.56 -22.57
CA LEU A 188 -13.69 0.69 -21.93
C LEU A 188 -15.13 1.16 -22.25
N SER A 189 -16.01 0.21 -22.59
CA SER A 189 -17.46 0.40 -22.73
C SER A 189 -18.21 -0.72 -22.01
N LEU A 190 -19.40 -0.44 -21.47
CA LEU A 190 -20.25 -1.43 -20.80
C LEU A 190 -21.05 -2.29 -21.80
#